data_AF-A0A1G9EJV2-F1
#
_entry.id   AF-A0A1G9EJV2-F1
#
_cell.length_a   1.000
_cell.length_b   1.000
_cell.length_c   1.000
_cell.angle_alpha   90.00
_cell.angle_beta   90.00
_cell.angle_gamma   90.00
#
_symmetry.space_group_name_H-M   'P 1'
#
loop_
_entity.id
_entity.type
_entity.pdbx_description
1 polymer ?
#
loop_
_entity_poly.entity_id
_entity_poly.type
_entity_poly.pdbx_seq_one_letter_code
_entity_poly.pdbx_strand_id
1 'polypeptide(L)'
;MRKLQFRYPIMVFLKCSCSNQIPITEIQIRRELNTKLFLSYRLGCSICQHEIRQTLYLTTEETDLTDFMNVFKVIPSIKDELAIIKLDCVKGKVKDGNPYFYGSYSHLRFWDKVIQRDIIKIPYIIEE
;
A
#
# COMPACT_ATOMS: atom_id res chain seq x y z
N MET A 1 16.27 -11.57 -6.73
CA MET A 1 15.22 -11.56 -5.67
C MET A 1 14.37 -10.37 -6.04
N ARG A 2 13.10 -10.57 -6.39
CA ARG A 2 12.32 -9.50 -7.03
C ARG A 2 11.97 -8.41 -6.03
N LYS A 3 12.00 -7.16 -6.47
CA LYS A 3 11.61 -6.00 -5.67
C LYS A 3 10.33 -5.38 -6.20
N LEU A 4 9.35 -5.16 -5.33
CA LEU A 4 8.16 -4.41 -5.64
C LEU A 4 8.35 -2.95 -5.22
N GLN A 5 8.10 -2.02 -6.14
CA GLN A 5 8.06 -0.60 -5.83
C GLN A 5 6.68 -0.05 -6.18
N PHE A 6 6.06 0.66 -5.23
CA PHE A 6 4.82 1.39 -5.50
C PHE A 6 5.12 2.59 -6.39
N ARG A 7 4.23 2.89 -7.34
CA ARG A 7 4.41 4.00 -8.28
C ARG A 7 3.47 5.16 -7.94
N TYR A 8 3.93 6.37 -8.26
CA TYR A 8 3.06 7.53 -8.36
C TYR A 8 1.84 7.18 -9.23
N PRO A 9 0.62 7.59 -8.85
CA PRO A 9 0.29 8.52 -7.78
C PRO A 9 -0.01 7.86 -6.42
N ILE A 10 0.61 6.74 -6.06
CA ILE A 10 0.45 6.13 -4.74
C ILE A 10 1.66 6.35 -3.85
N MET A 11 1.40 6.63 -2.58
CA MET A 11 2.39 6.60 -1.50
C MET A 11 1.97 5.55 -0.47
N VAL A 12 2.92 4.73 -0.01
CA VAL A 12 2.67 3.67 0.97
C VAL A 12 3.57 3.93 2.17
N PHE A 13 2.99 3.86 3.37
CA PHE A 13 3.68 4.11 4.62
C PHE A 13 3.41 2.99 5.61
N LEU A 14 4.46 2.58 6.31
CA LEU A 14 4.41 1.74 7.49
C LEU A 14 3.95 2.56 8.71
N LYS A 15 3.14 1.96 9.57
CA LYS A 15 2.78 2.54 10.87
C LYS A 15 3.83 2.13 11.92
N CYS A 16 4.55 3.10 12.48
CA CYS A 16 5.45 2.85 13.59
C CYS A 16 4.69 2.93 14.93
N SER A 17 5.15 2.21 15.95
CA SER A 17 4.59 2.25 17.32
C SER A 17 4.69 3.64 17.97
N CYS A 18 5.63 4.49 17.54
CA CYS A 18 5.73 5.89 17.97
C CYS A 18 4.78 6.84 17.22
N SER A 19 3.77 6.31 16.54
CA SER A 19 2.79 7.04 15.70
C SER A 19 3.37 7.71 14.44
N ASN A 20 4.68 7.59 14.21
CA ASN A 20 5.30 8.07 12.97
C ASN A 20 4.94 7.17 11.77
N GLN A 21 4.92 7.75 10.58
CA GLN A 21 4.71 7.04 9.32
C GLN A 21 5.99 6.99 8.51
N ILE A 22 6.45 5.79 8.15
CA ILE A 22 7.73 5.57 7.47
C ILE A 22 7.43 5.14 6.03
N PRO A 23 7.92 5.83 5.00
CA PRO A 23 7.64 5.46 3.62
C PRO A 23 8.19 4.07 3.28
N ILE A 24 7.35 3.24 2.68
CA ILE A 24 7.73 1.95 2.10
C ILE A 24 8.04 2.18 0.63
N THR A 25 9.33 2.29 0.30
CA THR A 25 9.81 2.50 -1.08
C THR A 25 9.93 1.18 -1.86
N GLU A 26 10.36 0.12 -1.19
CA GLU A 26 10.52 -1.21 -1.77
C GLU A 26 10.04 -2.33 -0.83
N ILE A 27 9.49 -3.39 -1.43
CA ILE A 27 9.14 -4.63 -0.75
C ILE A 27 9.83 -5.78 -1.48
N GLN A 28 10.54 -6.62 -0.75
CA GLN A 28 11.14 -7.83 -1.29
C GLN A 28 10.06 -8.88 -1.51
N ILE A 29 9.99 -9.43 -2.72
CA ILE A 29 9.09 -10.52 -3.09
C ILE A 29 9.88 -11.81 -3.24
N ARG A 30 9.41 -12.85 -2.57
CA ARG A 30 9.85 -14.22 -2.80
C ARG A 30 8.63 -15.10 -3.11
N ARG A 31 8.71 -15.89 -4.19
CA ARG A 31 7.69 -16.88 -4.51
C ARG A 31 7.94 -18.15 -3.72
N GLU A 32 6.90 -18.69 -3.09
CA GLU A 32 6.94 -20.00 -2.48
C GLU A 32 6.18 -21.03 -3.34
N LEU A 33 6.45 -22.31 -3.08
CA LEU A 33 5.66 -23.42 -3.62
C LEU A 33 4.19 -23.26 -3.17
N ASN A 34 3.23 -23.61 -4.03
CA ASN A 34 1.77 -23.52 -3.78
C ASN A 34 1.15 -22.12 -3.85
N THR A 35 1.48 -21.34 -4.89
CA THR A 35 0.83 -20.04 -5.24
C THR A 35 0.89 -18.95 -4.16
N LYS A 36 1.70 -19.12 -3.11
CA LYS A 36 1.93 -18.12 -2.08
C LYS A 36 3.05 -17.16 -2.49
N LEU A 37 2.85 -15.88 -2.19
CA LEU A 37 3.89 -14.86 -2.30
C LEU A 37 4.25 -14.36 -0.91
N PHE A 38 5.54 -14.37 -0.64
CA PHE A 38 6.15 -13.81 0.55
C PHE A 38 6.58 -12.38 0.25
N LEU A 39 6.10 -11.44 1.05
CA LEU A 39 6.45 -10.04 0.99
C LEU A 39 7.19 -9.68 2.27
N SER A 40 8.34 -9.04 2.15
CA SER A 40 9.07 -8.57 3.33
C SER A 40 9.72 -7.22 3.11
N TYR A 41 9.82 -6.46 4.18
CA TYR A 41 10.56 -5.20 4.21
C TYR A 41 11.18 -4.99 5.59
N ARG A 42 12.28 -4.23 5.59
CA ARG A 42 13.04 -3.87 6.78
C ARG A 42 13.31 -2.37 6.72
N LEU A 43 12.72 -1.63 7.65
CA LEU A 43 12.78 -0.17 7.70
C LEU A 43 13.13 0.30 9.12
N GLY A 44 13.90 1.38 9.23
CA GLY A 44 14.19 2.03 10.49
C GLY A 44 13.31 3.27 10.68
N CYS A 45 12.79 3.47 11.89
CA CYS A 45 12.15 4.73 12.24
C CYS A 45 13.21 5.78 12.59
N SER A 46 13.26 6.90 11.88
CA SER A 46 14.20 7.99 12.20
C SER A 46 13.92 8.66 13.55
N ILE A 47 12.70 8.54 14.08
CA ILE A 47 12.26 9.21 15.31
C ILE A 47 12.56 8.36 16.55
N CYS A 48 12.04 7.12 16.62
CA CYS A 48 12.26 6.24 17.77
C CYS A 48 13.42 5.26 17.59
N GLN A 49 14.11 5.30 16.44
CA GLN A 49 15.23 4.42 16.08
C GLN A 49 14.90 2.93 16.07
N HIS A 50 13.62 2.57 16.20
CA HIS A 50 13.18 1.20 16.17
C HIS A 50 13.29 0.63 14.75
N GLU A 51 13.88 -0.55 14.65
CA GLU A 51 13.91 -1.31 13.41
C GLU A 51 12.64 -2.16 13.30
N ILE A 52 11.93 -2.01 12.19
CA ILE A 52 10.71 -2.74 11.92
C ILE A 52 10.99 -3.72 10.79
N ARG A 53 10.75 -5.01 11.09
CA ARG A 53 10.80 -6.09 10.11
C ARG A 53 9.40 -6.65 10.01
N GLN A 54 8.80 -6.56 8.83
CA GLN A 54 7.49 -7.13 8.59
C GLN A 54 7.58 -8.16 7.48
N THR A 55 6.84 -9.24 7.71
CA THR A 55 6.59 -10.29 6.73
C THR A 55 5.08 -10.38 6.53
N LEU A 56 4.66 -10.44 5.26
CA LEU A 56 3.28 -10.62 4.86
C LEU A 56 3.21 -11.78 3.88
N TYR A 57 2.13 -12.56 3.97
CA TYR A 57 1.86 -13.66 3.06
C TYR A 57 0.64 -13.30 2.22
N LEU A 58 0.78 -13.37 0.90
CA LEU A 58 -0.35 -13.30 -0.01
C LEU A 58 -0.67 -14.69 -0.53
N THR A 59 -1.94 -15.05 -0.51
CA THR A 59 -2.50 -16.25 -1.14
C THR A 59 -3.48 -15.81 -2.24
N THR A 60 -4.15 -16.76 -2.89
CA THR A 60 -5.24 -16.45 -3.83
C THR A 60 -6.44 -15.79 -3.16
N GLU A 61 -6.57 -15.91 -1.83
CA GLU A 61 -7.58 -15.27 -1.03
C GLU A 61 -7.18 -13.84 -0.64
N GLU A 62 -8.18 -13.04 -0.27
CA GLU A 62 -7.96 -11.66 0.13
C GLU A 62 -7.34 -11.58 1.51
N THR A 63 -6.22 -10.87 1.60
CA THR A 63 -5.56 -10.53 2.86
C THR A 63 -5.78 -9.04 3.14
N ASP A 64 -6.28 -8.73 4.33
CA ASP A 64 -6.38 -7.34 4.80
C ASP A 64 -5.01 -6.84 5.25
N LEU A 65 -4.59 -5.72 4.69
CA LEU A 65 -3.31 -5.07 4.93
C LEU A 65 -3.46 -3.71 5.63
N THR A 66 -4.69 -3.30 5.95
CA THR A 66 -5.04 -1.97 6.43
C THR A 66 -4.34 -1.62 7.74
N ASP A 67 -4.12 -2.60 8.61
CA ASP A 67 -3.44 -2.37 9.89
C ASP A 67 -1.92 -2.21 9.73
N PHE A 68 -1.33 -2.86 8.73
CA PHE A 68 0.13 -2.87 8.52
C PHE A 68 0.63 -1.62 7.79
N MET A 69 -0.18 -1.06 6.89
CA MET A 69 0.23 0.07 6.05
C MET A 69 -0.89 1.07 5.84
N ASN A 70 -0.52 2.35 5.79
CA ASN A 70 -1.36 3.39 5.22
C ASN A 70 -1.00 3.55 3.74
N VAL A 71 -2.02 3.65 2.89
CA VAL A 71 -1.84 3.92 1.46
C VAL A 71 -2.56 5.23 1.16
N PHE A 72 -1.90 6.10 0.41
CA PHE A 72 -2.44 7.39 -0.01
C PHE A 72 -2.43 7.49 -1.52
N LYS A 73 -3.56 7.91 -2.09
CA LYS A 73 -3.66 8.35 -3.48
C LYS A 73 -3.36 9.84 -3.52
N VAL A 74 -2.36 10.21 -4.31
CA VAL A 74 -2.06 11.60 -4.66
C VAL A 74 -2.95 12.02 -5.81
N ILE A 75 -3.58 13.18 -5.71
CA ILE A 75 -4.31 13.81 -6.79
C ILE A 75 -3.48 15.00 -7.23
N PRO A 76 -2.85 14.96 -8.42
CA PRO A 76 -2.18 16.14 -8.96
C PRO A 76 -3.22 17.24 -9.15
N SER A 77 -3.02 18.38 -8.47
CA SER A 77 -3.82 19.58 -8.69
C SER A 77 -3.15 20.48 -9.71
N ILE A 78 -3.97 21.22 -10.46
CA ILE A 78 -3.54 22.22 -11.43
C ILE A 78 -3.10 23.53 -10.72
N LYS A 79 -3.43 23.72 -9.43
CA LYS A 79 -3.24 24.97 -8.69
C LYS A 79 -2.21 24.89 -7.55
N ASP A 80 -1.10 24.18 -7.74
CA ASP A 80 0.01 24.03 -6.78
C ASP A 80 -0.31 23.37 -5.42
N GLU A 81 -1.57 23.05 -5.13
CA GLU A 81 -1.98 22.36 -3.91
C GLU A 81 -2.01 20.83 -4.10
N LEU A 82 -1.15 20.09 -3.41
CA LEU A 82 -1.16 18.63 -3.48
C LEU A 82 -2.28 18.05 -2.60
N ALA A 83 -3.29 17.45 -3.23
CA ALA A 83 -4.35 16.74 -2.51
C ALA A 83 -3.97 15.26 -2.33
N ILE A 84 -4.12 14.75 -1.11
CA ILE A 84 -3.95 13.32 -0.81
C ILE A 84 -5.22 12.74 -0.21
N ILE A 85 -5.56 11.53 -0.63
CA ILE A 85 -6.66 10.74 -0.07
C ILE A 85 -6.06 9.49 0.56
N LYS A 86 -6.28 9.32 1.85
CA LYS A 86 -5.97 8.06 2.54
C LYS A 86 -6.98 6.99 2.11
N LEU A 87 -6.49 5.78 1.82
CA LEU A 87 -7.38 4.64 1.61
C LEU A 87 -7.92 4.15 2.96
N ASP A 88 -9.22 3.90 3.00
CA ASP A 88 -9.95 3.38 4.16
C ASP A 88 -9.60 1.92 4.43
N CYS A 89 -9.44 1.13 3.37
CA CYS A 89 -9.00 -0.26 3.44
C CYS A 89 -7.95 -0.55 2.38
N VAL A 90 -7.02 -1.44 2.69
CA VAL A 90 -5.97 -1.92 1.79
C VAL A 90 -5.98 -3.43 1.81
N LYS A 91 -6.10 -4.06 0.64
CA LYS A 91 -6.13 -5.51 0.48
C LYS A 91 -5.13 -5.98 -0.55
N GLY A 92 -4.61 -7.18 -0.34
CA GLY A 92 -3.71 -7.87 -1.26
C GLY A 92 -4.16 -9.31 -1.52
N LYS A 93 -3.91 -9.82 -2.72
CA LYS A 93 -4.02 -11.25 -3.05
C LYS A 93 -3.06 -11.63 -4.18
N VAL A 94 -2.94 -12.91 -4.47
CA VAL A 94 -2.23 -13.43 -5.64
C VAL A 94 -3.23 -13.61 -6.77
N LYS A 95 -2.96 -12.96 -7.90
CA LYS A 95 -3.73 -13.09 -9.14
C LYS A 95 -2.77 -13.39 -10.28
N ASP A 96 -3.01 -14.46 -11.02
CA ASP A 96 -2.15 -14.90 -12.15
C ASP A 96 -0.67 -15.03 -11.77
N GLY A 97 -0.40 -15.54 -10.55
CA GLY A 97 0.94 -15.72 -10.01
C GLY A 97 1.67 -14.44 -9.58
N ASN A 98 1.01 -13.28 -9.67
CA ASN A 98 1.55 -11.97 -9.30
C ASN A 98 0.78 -11.40 -8.10
N PRO A 99 1.41 -10.51 -7.31
CA PRO A 99 0.69 -9.81 -6.25
C PRO A 99 -0.32 -8.85 -6.88
N TYR A 100 -1.49 -8.70 -6.28
CA TYR A 100 -2.53 -7.78 -6.72
C TYR A 100 -3.02 -7.00 -5.51
N PHE A 101 -2.81 -5.69 -5.53
CA PHE A 101 -3.18 -4.78 -4.45
C PHE A 101 -4.28 -3.83 -4.90
N TYR A 102 -5.21 -3.58 -3.99
CA TYR A 102 -6.28 -2.62 -4.20
C TYR A 102 -6.73 -2.07 -2.85
N GLY A 103 -7.42 -0.94 -2.87
CA GLY A 103 -7.97 -0.36 -1.66
C GLY A 103 -9.22 0.45 -1.94
N SER A 104 -9.99 0.70 -0.90
CA SER A 104 -11.19 1.53 -0.97
C SER A 104 -10.94 2.90 -0.36
N TYR A 105 -11.64 3.92 -0.86
CA TYR A 105 -11.71 5.22 -0.21
C TYR A 105 -13.10 5.82 -0.35
N SER A 106 -13.45 6.68 0.58
CA SER A 106 -14.68 7.45 0.57
C SER A 106 -14.39 8.94 0.36
N HIS A 107 -15.24 9.61 -0.41
CA HIS A 107 -15.14 11.05 -0.61
C HIS A 107 -16.52 11.68 -0.80
N LEU A 108 -16.64 12.96 -0.42
CA LEU A 108 -17.85 13.74 -0.64
C LEU A 108 -17.90 14.18 -2.11
N ARG A 109 -18.97 13.83 -2.81
CA ARG A 109 -19.21 14.36 -4.16
C ARG A 109 -19.63 15.81 -4.08
N PHE A 110 -18.94 16.67 -4.82
CA PHE A 110 -19.13 18.12 -4.80
C PHE A 110 -20.55 18.57 -5.19
N TRP A 111 -21.24 17.83 -6.05
CA TRP A 111 -22.46 18.29 -6.71
C TRP A 111 -23.75 17.92 -5.96
N ASP A 112 -23.72 16.88 -5.14
CA ASP A 112 -24.93 16.31 -4.52
C ASP A 112 -24.80 15.94 -3.03
N LYS A 113 -23.67 16.27 -2.38
CA LYS A 113 -23.40 15.98 -0.96
C LYS A 113 -23.51 14.49 -0.58
N VAL A 114 -23.41 13.57 -1.56
CA VAL A 114 -23.41 12.13 -1.32
C VAL A 114 -21.97 11.66 -1.05
N ILE A 115 -21.81 10.76 -0.07
CA ILE A 115 -20.54 10.06 0.16
C ILE A 115 -20.42 8.94 -0.89
N GLN A 116 -19.52 9.12 -1.85
CA GLN A 116 -19.16 8.08 -2.81
C GLN A 116 -18.07 7.19 -2.22
N ARG A 117 -18.18 5.88 -2.43
CA ARG A 117 -17.18 4.88 -2.05
C ARG A 117 -16.65 4.22 -3.31
N ASP A 118 -15.34 4.35 -3.53
CA ASP A 118 -14.66 3.79 -4.68
C ASP A 118 -13.65 2.72 -4.27
N ILE A 119 -13.31 1.85 -5.21
CA ILE A 119 -12.20 0.91 -5.11
C ILE A 119 -11.20 1.23 -6.21
N ILE A 120 -9.91 1.29 -5.86
CA ILE A 120 -8.83 1.50 -6.81
C ILE A 120 -7.80 0.39 -6.74
N LYS A 121 -7.23 0.06 -7.91
CA LYS A 121 -6.02 -0.72 -7.99
C LYS A 121 -4.83 0.12 -7.52
N ILE A 122 -3.95 -0.47 -6.72
CA ILE A 122 -2.71 0.18 -6.28
C ILE A 122 -1.61 -0.14 -7.31
N PRO A 123 -1.13 0.84 -8.10
CA PRO A 123 -0.04 0.63 -9.05
C PRO A 123 1.30 0.33 -8.37
N TYR A 124 2.02 -0.62 -8.96
CA TYR A 124 3.37 -0.99 -8.59
C TYR A 124 4.13 -1.49 -9.82
N ILE A 125 5.44 -1.59 -9.70
CA ILE A 125 6.32 -2.30 -10.64
C ILE A 125 7.07 -3.41 -9.89
N ILE A 126 7.54 -4.41 -10.64
CA ILE A 126 8.42 -5.45 -10.13
C ILE A 126 9.75 -5.35 -10.88
N GLU A 127 10.83 -5.10 -10.15
CA GLU A 127 12.22 -5.15 -10.65
C GLU A 127 12.83 -6.52 -10.29
N GLU A 128 13.70 -7.05 -11.16
CA GLU A 128 14.30 -8.38 -10.99
C GLU A 128 15.48 -8.46 -10.02
#